data_AF-A0A7J3XGT4-F1
#
_entry.id   AF-A0A7J3XGT4-F1
#
_cell.length_a   1.000
_cell.length_b   1.000
_cell.length_c   1.000
_cell.angle_alpha   90.00
_cell.angle_beta   90.00
_cell.angle_gamma   90.00
#
_symmetry.space_group_name_H-M   'P 1'
#
loop_
_entity.id
_entity.type
_entity.pdbx_description
1 polymer ?
#
loop_
_entity_poly.entity_id
_entity_poly.type
_entity_poly.pdbx_seq_one_letter_code
_entity_poly.pdbx_strand_id
1 'polypeptide(L)'
;MTTHHLDEAEEVANNVVLINRGRLVAVGDPDKLLYSATYYRYKVVVRGVARGLFERLRGLGVGVIERVDGDVVVYVDQRGLKEVLE
;
A
#
# COMPACT_ATOMS: atom_id res chain seq x y z
N MET A 1 20.08 -9.19 10.14
CA MET A 1 19.26 -8.20 10.88
C MET A 1 17.81 -8.45 10.54
N THR A 2 16.89 -8.29 11.50
CA THR A 2 15.45 -8.34 11.25
C THR A 2 14.85 -7.08 11.85
N THR A 3 14.21 -6.29 11.02
CA THR A 3 13.49 -5.09 11.43
C THR A 3 12.11 -5.08 10.79
N HIS A 4 11.21 -4.33 11.39
CA HIS A 4 9.88 -4.04 10.86
C HIS A 4 9.80 -2.64 10.23
N HIS A 5 10.93 -1.90 10.28
CA HIS A 5 11.10 -0.56 9.74
C HIS A 5 11.91 -0.66 8.44
N LEU A 6 11.27 -0.31 7.32
CA LEU A 6 11.89 -0.40 5.99
C LEU A 6 12.99 0.64 5.78
N ASP A 7 12.86 1.80 6.41
CA ASP A 7 13.85 2.88 6.48
C ASP A 7 15.16 2.43 7.14
N GLU A 8 15.08 1.71 8.26
CA GLU A 8 16.28 1.12 8.89
C GLU A 8 16.94 0.07 8.00
N ALA A 9 16.15 -0.72 7.27
CA ALA A 9 16.65 -1.71 6.32
C ALA A 9 17.31 -1.06 5.09
N GLU A 10 16.82 0.10 4.65
CA GLU A 10 17.36 0.88 3.53
C GLU A 10 18.74 1.45 3.86
N GLU A 11 18.92 2.03 5.06
CA GLU A 11 20.19 2.65 5.45
C GLU A 11 21.35 1.64 5.64
N VAL A 12 21.03 0.42 6.05
CA VAL A 12 22.04 -0.53 6.55
C VAL A 12 22.22 -1.75 5.65
N ALA A 13 21.21 -2.17 4.88
CA ALA A 13 21.24 -3.43 4.16
C ALA A 13 21.41 -3.26 2.64
N ASN A 14 22.36 -4.02 2.06
CA ASN A 14 22.49 -4.11 0.59
C ASN A 14 21.44 -5.06 -0.04
N ASN A 15 20.77 -5.89 0.76
CA ASN A 15 19.78 -6.86 0.30
C ASN A 15 18.77 -7.14 1.41
N VAL A 16 17.49 -7.09 1.08
CA VAL A 16 16.35 -7.22 1.99
C VAL A 16 15.49 -8.39 1.55
N VAL A 17 14.94 -9.08 2.55
CA VAL A 17 14.01 -10.20 2.38
C VAL A 17 12.73 -9.86 3.13
N LEU A 18 11.60 -9.73 2.41
CA LEU A 18 10.29 -9.58 3.03
C LEU A 18 9.64 -10.94 3.24
N ILE A 19 9.17 -11.14 4.48
CA ILE A 19 8.44 -12.34 4.88
C ILE A 19 7.04 -11.94 5.34
N ASN A 20 6.02 -12.58 4.78
CA ASN A 20 4.63 -12.43 5.22
C ASN A 20 4.04 -13.81 5.51
N ARG A 21 3.58 -14.03 6.75
CA ARG A 21 2.97 -15.30 7.21
C ARG A 21 3.82 -16.54 6.87
N GLY A 22 5.13 -16.45 7.15
CA GLY A 22 6.09 -17.54 6.92
C GLY A 22 6.44 -17.78 5.46
N ARG A 23 6.04 -16.90 4.54
CA ARG A 23 6.38 -16.99 3.11
C ARG A 23 7.27 -15.81 2.70
N LEU A 24 8.28 -16.09 1.89
CA LEU A 24 9.09 -15.06 1.23
C LEU A 24 8.23 -14.39 0.15
N VAL A 25 8.01 -13.08 0.30
CA VAL A 25 7.20 -12.30 -0.66
C VAL A 25 8.04 -11.40 -1.53
N ALA A 26 9.25 -11.05 -1.10
CA ALA A 26 10.19 -10.30 -1.92
C ALA A 26 11.64 -10.50 -1.44
N VAL A 27 12.60 -10.45 -2.37
CA VAL A 27 14.03 -10.51 -2.09
C VAL A 27 14.75 -9.57 -3.05
N GLY A 28 15.63 -8.71 -2.54
CA GLY A 28 16.42 -7.84 -3.40
C GLY A 28 16.91 -6.58 -2.69
N ASP A 29 17.55 -5.72 -3.47
CA ASP A 29 17.99 -4.40 -3.06
C ASP A 29 16.79 -3.55 -2.54
N PRO A 30 16.92 -2.87 -1.39
CA PRO A 30 15.82 -2.12 -0.78
C PRO A 30 15.22 -1.09 -1.74
N ASP A 31 16.05 -0.33 -2.45
CA ASP A 31 15.58 0.67 -3.43
C ASP A 31 14.76 -0.02 -4.52
N LYS A 32 15.26 -1.13 -5.06
CA LYS A 32 14.53 -1.88 -6.10
C LYS A 32 13.22 -2.47 -5.61
N LEU A 33 13.15 -2.87 -4.34
CA LEU A 33 11.91 -3.36 -3.74
C LEU A 33 10.90 -2.23 -3.55
N LEU A 34 11.34 -1.05 -3.11
CA LEU A 34 10.54 0.18 -3.05
C LEU A 34 10.03 0.59 -4.44
N TYR A 35 10.89 0.58 -5.47
CA TYR A 35 10.49 0.84 -6.86
C TYR A 35 9.60 -0.27 -7.44
N SER A 36 9.71 -1.51 -6.99
CA SER A 36 8.77 -2.58 -7.38
C SER A 36 7.41 -2.45 -6.70
N ALA A 37 7.33 -1.75 -5.56
CA ALA A 37 6.11 -1.41 -4.86
C ALA A 37 5.34 -0.22 -5.50
N THR A 38 5.74 0.23 -6.69
CA THR A 38 5.09 1.28 -7.51
C THR A 38 3.68 0.90 -8.01
N TYR A 39 3.01 -0.08 -7.39
CA TYR A 39 1.63 -0.42 -7.69
C TYR A 39 0.61 0.59 -7.17
N TYR A 40 0.96 1.48 -6.24
CA TYR A 40 -0.01 2.46 -5.72
C TYR A 40 0.62 3.85 -5.58
N ARG A 41 0.56 4.65 -6.65
CA ARG A 41 1.15 6.01 -6.69
C ARG A 41 0.29 7.08 -6.00
N TYR A 42 -0.99 6.82 -5.80
CA TYR A 42 -1.93 7.82 -5.33
C TYR A 42 -2.56 7.39 -4.02
N LYS A 43 -2.59 8.32 -3.07
CA LYS A 43 -3.32 8.21 -1.81
C LYS A 43 -4.56 9.08 -1.87
N VAL A 44 -5.74 8.47 -1.91
CA VAL A 44 -7.03 9.15 -1.86
C VAL A 44 -7.56 9.10 -0.43
N VAL A 45 -7.84 10.26 0.15
CA VAL A 45 -8.40 10.38 1.50
C VAL A 45 -9.82 10.90 1.38
N VAL A 46 -10.79 10.08 1.76
CA VAL A 46 -12.20 10.47 1.77
C VAL A 46 -12.63 10.79 3.19
N ARG A 47 -12.88 12.09 3.41
CA ARG A 47 -13.32 12.66 4.69
C ARG A 47 -14.84 12.77 4.75
N GLY A 48 -15.43 12.55 5.92
CA GLY A 48 -16.89 12.69 6.12
C GLY A 48 -17.66 11.54 5.46
N VAL A 49 -17.57 10.35 6.07
CA VAL A 49 -17.94 9.08 5.45
C VAL A 49 -19.43 9.02 5.06
N ALA A 50 -19.71 8.97 3.77
CA ALA A 50 -20.97 8.42 3.26
C ALA A 50 -21.05 6.95 3.67
N ARG A 51 -22.07 6.59 4.46
CA ARG A 51 -22.28 5.23 4.98
C ARG A 51 -22.24 4.22 3.82
N GLY A 52 -21.34 3.24 3.90
CA GLY A 52 -21.19 2.18 2.88
C GLY A 52 -20.15 2.43 1.79
N LEU A 53 -19.47 3.59 1.76
CA LEU A 53 -18.40 3.85 0.77
C LEU A 53 -17.24 2.84 0.87
N PHE A 54 -16.84 2.48 2.08
CA PHE A 54 -15.77 1.51 2.30
C PHE A 54 -16.07 0.15 1.66
N GLU A 55 -17.30 -0.36 1.80
CA GLU A 55 -17.72 -1.64 1.19
C GLU A 55 -17.80 -1.53 -0.34
N ARG A 56 -18.27 -0.39 -0.87
CA ARG A 56 -18.26 -0.13 -2.32
C ARG A 56 -16.83 -0.14 -2.88
N LEU A 57 -15.91 0.58 -2.25
CA LEU A 57 -14.52 0.65 -2.69
C LEU A 57 -13.84 -0.73 -2.62
N ARG A 58 -14.10 -1.51 -1.56
CA ARG A 58 -13.62 -2.90 -1.49
C ARG A 58 -14.13 -3.75 -2.65
N GLY A 59 -15.39 -3.57 -3.04
CA GLY A 59 -16.00 -4.30 -4.14
C GLY A 59 -15.39 -3.98 -5.52
N LEU A 60 -14.81 -2.79 -5.69
CA LEU A 60 -14.16 -2.41 -6.95
C LEU A 60 -12.79 -3.09 -7.15
N GLY A 61 -12.16 -3.59 -6.09
CA GLY A 61 -10.81 -4.18 -6.18
C GLY A 61 -9.73 -3.17 -6.55
N VAL A 62 -9.99 -1.87 -6.35
CA VAL A 62 -9.09 -0.75 -6.64
C VAL A 62 -8.12 -0.55 -5.49
N GLY A 63 -7.09 -1.40 -5.45
CA GLY A 63 -5.95 -1.26 -4.55
C GLY A 63 -6.22 -1.54 -3.07
N VAL A 64 -5.42 -0.92 -2.19
CA VAL A 64 -5.43 -1.17 -0.74
C VAL A 64 -6.28 -0.12 -0.05
N ILE A 65 -7.26 -0.56 0.76
CA ILE A 65 -8.22 0.32 1.42
C ILE A 65 -8.13 0.14 2.93
N GLU A 66 -7.97 1.25 3.64
CA GLU A 66 -7.80 1.31 5.08
C GLU A 66 -8.75 2.33 5.69
N ARG A 67 -9.02 2.17 6.99
CA ARG A 67 -9.78 3.15 7.77
C ARG A 67 -8.84 3.76 8.81
N VAL A 68 -8.64 5.07 8.72
CA VAL A 68 -7.67 5.81 9.56
C VAL A 68 -8.38 7.03 10.12
N ASP A 69 -8.45 7.15 11.45
CA ASP A 69 -9.08 8.28 12.16
C ASP A 69 -10.51 8.62 11.73
N GLY A 70 -11.27 7.61 11.29
CA GLY A 70 -12.63 7.77 10.78
C GLY A 70 -12.72 8.10 9.29
N ASP A 71 -11.61 8.44 8.64
CA ASP A 71 -11.50 8.61 7.20
C ASP A 71 -11.29 7.26 6.49
N VAL A 72 -11.61 7.22 5.20
CA VAL A 72 -11.26 6.10 4.32
C VAL A 72 -10.05 6.50 3.49
N VAL A 73 -8.99 5.71 3.58
CA VAL A 73 -7.74 5.90 2.83
C VAL A 73 -7.65 4.81 1.79
N VAL A 74 -7.44 5.19 0.54
CA VAL A 74 -7.30 4.27 -0.61
C VAL A 74 -5.96 4.51 -1.27
N TYR A 75 -5.15 3.47 -1.38
CA TYR A 75 -3.90 3.46 -2.12
C TYR A 75 -4.15 2.80 -3.48
N VAL A 76 -4.01 3.57 -4.55
CA VAL A 76 -4.35 3.16 -5.94
C VAL A 76 -3.24 3.52 -6.93
N ASP A 77 -3.14 2.75 -8.02
CA ASP A 77 -2.38 3.18 -9.20
C ASP A 77 -3.18 4.23 -9.99
N GLN A 78 -2.63 4.64 -11.13
CA GLN A 78 -3.28 5.60 -12.02
C GLN A 78 -4.61 5.09 -12.59
N ARG A 79 -4.79 3.76 -12.73
CA ARG A 79 -6.03 3.17 -13.24
C ARG A 79 -7.10 3.21 -12.15
N GLY A 80 -6.78 2.71 -10.96
CA GLY A 80 -7.66 2.74 -9.80
C GLY A 80 -8.04 4.17 -9.39
N LEU A 81 -7.15 5.15 -9.58
CA LEU A 81 -7.50 6.55 -9.34
C LEU A 81 -8.66 7.03 -10.22
N LYS A 82 -8.68 6.65 -11.51
CA LYS A 82 -9.79 7.01 -12.41
C LYS A 82 -11.09 6.35 -11.96
N GLU A 83 -11.03 5.06 -11.63
CA GLU A 83 -12.20 4.28 -11.18
C GLU A 83 -12.76 4.78 -9.83
N VAL A 84 -11.96 5.44 -8.99
CA VAL A 84 -12.41 6.06 -7.73
C VAL A 84 -13.04 7.45 -7.96
N LEU A 85 -12.68 8.14 -9.04
CA LEU A 85 -13.13 9.50 -9.34
C LEU A 85 -14.36 9.56 -10.29
N GLU A 86 -14.63 8.48 -11.04
CA GLU A 86 -15.82 8.31 -11.87
C GLU A 86 -17.03 7.76 -11.09
#